data_AF-A0A947DH89-F1
#
_entry.id   AF-A0A947DH89-F1
#
_cell.length_a   1.000
_cell.length_b   1.000
_cell.length_c   1.000
_cell.angle_alpha   90.00
_cell.angle_beta   90.00
_cell.angle_gamma   90.00
#
_symmetry.space_group_name_H-M   'P 1'
#
loop_
_entity.id
_entity.type
_entity.pdbx_description
1 polymer ?
#
loop_
_entity_poly.entity_id
_entity_poly.type
_entity_poly.pdbx_seq_one_letter_code
_entity_poly.pdbx_strand_id
1 'polypeptide(L)'
;MARPLIIDCDPGVDDAIALLLALAHPTELNILGITTVAGNVPLDYTSQNALKICALANADIPVYAGCPRPILRELSTAADIHGATGLQGTALPEPAQPLMVQHAVAFLIDTLQQATEPITLATLGPLTNIAVALIQAPQIADKIDTIIAMGGAITHGNMTPAAEFNIYVDPHAAQVVFASGIPIKLITLDTTHQVLTTAKHLEAFRHLNTPVGTAAANLLAHYGAPDKERYGMDGAPLHDPCVIAYLLKPELFTFKPTYTTIETTSPANLGRTIIDWWNRTGKTPNVDVAASVHTPGIYDLLTESLATL
;
A
#
# COMPACT_ATOMS: atom_id res chain seq x y z
N MET A 1 2.04 -18.22 -15.50
CA MET A 1 0.63 -17.82 -15.36
C MET A 1 0.61 -16.52 -14.58
N ALA A 2 -0.35 -15.63 -14.84
CA ALA A 2 -0.50 -14.38 -14.10
C ALA A 2 -0.71 -14.69 -12.61
N ARG A 3 -0.09 -13.93 -11.72
CA ARG A 3 -0.20 -14.13 -10.27
C ARG A 3 -1.58 -13.68 -9.79
N PRO A 4 -2.37 -14.51 -9.10
CA PRO A 4 -3.62 -14.07 -8.48
C PRO A 4 -3.32 -13.08 -7.35
N LEU A 5 -3.93 -11.90 -7.45
CA LEU A 5 -3.63 -10.76 -6.59
C LEU A 5 -4.92 -10.12 -6.08
N ILE A 6 -4.94 -9.78 -4.79
CA ILE A 6 -5.89 -8.81 -4.22
C ILE A 6 -5.07 -7.63 -3.71
N ILE A 7 -5.53 -6.41 -4.00
CA ILE A 7 -4.90 -5.18 -3.53
C ILE A 7 -5.82 -4.55 -2.48
N ASP A 8 -5.32 -4.38 -1.25
CA ASP A 8 -6.01 -3.70 -0.15
C ASP A 8 -5.35 -2.33 0.08
N CYS A 9 -6.08 -1.25 -0.10
CA CYS A 9 -5.53 0.10 -0.15
C CYS A 9 -6.44 1.15 0.49
N ASP A 10 -5.93 2.35 0.70
CA ASP A 10 -6.68 3.49 1.24
C ASP A 10 -6.45 4.75 0.38
N PRO A 11 -6.87 4.75 -0.91
CA PRO A 11 -6.24 5.58 -1.91
C PRO A 11 -6.02 7.06 -1.58
N GLY A 12 -4.77 7.35 -1.24
CA GLY A 12 -4.08 8.62 -1.37
C GLY A 12 -3.23 8.68 -2.64
N VAL A 13 -2.34 9.66 -2.70
CA VAL A 13 -1.56 9.98 -3.91
C VAL A 13 -0.65 8.84 -4.36
N ASP A 14 0.08 8.20 -3.46
CA ASP A 14 1.00 7.11 -3.80
C ASP A 14 0.29 5.77 -4.02
N ASP A 15 -0.81 5.47 -3.32
CA ASP A 15 -1.71 4.37 -3.68
C ASP A 15 -2.18 4.49 -5.13
N ALA A 16 -2.49 5.71 -5.60
CA ALA A 16 -2.91 5.94 -6.98
C ALA A 16 -1.84 5.52 -7.97
N ILE A 17 -0.57 5.87 -7.68
CA ILE A 17 0.56 5.44 -8.52
C ILE A 17 0.75 3.92 -8.45
N ALA A 18 0.57 3.31 -7.27
CA ALA A 18 0.67 1.87 -7.10
C ALA A 18 -0.41 1.12 -7.89
N LEU A 19 -1.67 1.57 -7.80
CA LEU A 19 -2.79 1.01 -8.55
C LEU A 19 -2.59 1.19 -10.06
N LEU A 20 -2.20 2.37 -10.53
CA LEU A 20 -1.88 2.58 -11.94
C LEU A 20 -0.76 1.64 -12.42
N LEU A 21 0.30 1.48 -11.62
CA LEU A 21 1.36 0.53 -11.92
C LEU A 21 0.83 -0.91 -11.98
N ALA A 22 -0.05 -1.33 -11.08
CA ALA A 22 -0.59 -2.68 -11.11
C ALA A 22 -1.50 -2.92 -12.34
N LEU A 23 -2.34 -1.93 -12.66
CA LEU A 23 -3.31 -1.99 -13.77
C LEU A 23 -2.63 -1.97 -15.15
N ALA A 24 -1.40 -1.45 -15.25
CA ALA A 24 -0.58 -1.50 -16.46
C ALA A 24 -0.04 -2.90 -16.79
N HIS A 25 -0.15 -3.88 -15.89
CA HIS A 25 0.43 -5.24 -16.03
C HIS A 25 -0.60 -6.38 -15.86
N PRO A 26 -1.68 -6.42 -16.65
CA PRO A 26 -2.73 -7.44 -16.51
C PRO A 26 -2.26 -8.86 -16.92
N THR A 27 -1.15 -8.97 -17.64
CA THR A 27 -0.57 -10.27 -18.06
C THR A 27 0.25 -10.93 -16.96
N GLU A 28 0.82 -10.14 -16.04
CA GLU A 28 1.63 -10.58 -14.92
C GLU A 28 0.79 -10.67 -13.64
N LEU A 29 -0.18 -9.76 -13.47
CA LEU A 29 -1.01 -9.62 -12.28
C LEU A 29 -2.49 -9.87 -12.63
N ASN A 30 -3.02 -11.00 -12.17
CA ASN A 30 -4.44 -11.28 -12.23
C ASN A 30 -5.12 -10.65 -11.00
N ILE A 31 -5.48 -9.38 -11.11
CA ILE A 31 -6.13 -8.63 -10.03
C ILE A 31 -7.59 -9.10 -9.90
N LEU A 32 -7.87 -9.86 -8.84
CA LEU A 32 -9.19 -10.43 -8.56
C LEU A 32 -10.17 -9.40 -8.01
N GLY A 33 -9.65 -8.35 -7.38
CA GLY A 33 -10.41 -7.24 -6.84
C GLY A 33 -9.54 -6.27 -6.06
N ILE A 34 -10.04 -5.05 -5.89
CA ILE A 34 -9.45 -4.02 -5.05
C ILE A 34 -10.35 -3.84 -3.83
N THR A 35 -9.77 -3.99 -2.64
CA THR A 35 -10.45 -3.70 -1.39
C THR A 35 -9.97 -2.36 -0.86
N THR A 36 -10.89 -1.57 -0.29
CA THR A 36 -10.56 -0.27 0.29
C THR A 36 -10.79 -0.24 1.79
N VAL A 37 -9.95 0.51 2.50
CA VAL A 37 -10.03 0.71 3.94
C VAL A 37 -9.95 2.21 4.25
N ALA A 38 -10.41 2.62 5.43
CA ALA A 38 -10.16 3.97 5.93
C ALA A 38 -8.73 4.10 6.45
N GLY A 39 -8.05 5.16 6.04
CA GLY A 39 -6.68 5.48 6.43
C GLY A 39 -6.35 6.91 6.03
N ASN A 40 -5.65 7.12 4.92
CA ASN A 40 -5.25 8.42 4.38
C ASN A 40 -6.40 9.44 4.42
N VAL A 41 -7.60 9.01 4.01
CA VAL A 41 -8.86 9.72 4.17
C VAL A 41 -9.98 8.78 4.64
N PRO A 42 -11.16 9.28 5.06
CA PRO A 42 -12.30 8.43 5.38
C PRO A 42 -12.70 7.50 4.22
N LEU A 43 -13.28 6.34 4.55
CA LEU A 43 -13.58 5.26 3.61
C LEU A 43 -14.38 5.71 2.37
N ASP A 44 -15.34 6.61 2.55
CA ASP A 44 -16.15 7.12 1.44
C ASP A 44 -15.27 7.77 0.36
N TYR A 45 -14.19 8.45 0.75
CA TYR A 45 -13.22 9.01 -0.19
C TYR A 45 -12.29 7.95 -0.75
N THR A 46 -11.71 7.07 0.08
CA THR A 46 -10.77 6.04 -0.40
C THR A 46 -11.43 5.09 -1.42
N SER A 47 -12.68 4.70 -1.16
CA SER A 47 -13.48 3.86 -2.06
C SER A 47 -13.76 4.54 -3.41
N GLN A 48 -14.13 5.83 -3.38
CA GLN A 48 -14.39 6.60 -4.60
C GLN A 48 -13.10 6.88 -5.38
N ASN A 49 -12.00 7.12 -4.66
CA ASN A 49 -10.68 7.33 -5.25
C ASN A 49 -10.20 6.09 -6.01
N ALA A 50 -10.34 4.89 -5.43
CA ALA A 50 -10.04 3.63 -6.11
C ALA A 50 -10.77 3.51 -7.46
N LEU A 51 -12.09 3.77 -7.46
CA LEU A 51 -12.89 3.75 -8.69
C LEU A 51 -12.42 4.78 -9.72
N LYS A 52 -12.08 6.00 -9.28
CA LYS A 52 -11.54 7.06 -10.16
C LYS A 52 -10.21 6.67 -10.79
N ILE A 53 -9.36 5.97 -10.05
CA ILE A 53 -8.08 5.46 -10.55
C ILE A 53 -8.30 4.33 -11.58
N CYS A 54 -9.21 3.40 -11.30
CA CYS A 54 -9.62 2.38 -12.27
C CYS A 54 -10.18 3.02 -13.55
N ALA A 55 -11.03 4.05 -13.42
CA ALA A 55 -11.57 4.78 -14.55
C ALA A 55 -10.48 5.51 -15.36
N LEU A 56 -9.48 6.10 -14.69
CA LEU A 56 -8.33 6.72 -15.34
C LEU A 56 -7.50 5.72 -16.15
N ALA A 57 -7.30 4.51 -15.63
CA ALA A 57 -6.61 3.42 -16.32
C ALA A 57 -7.48 2.67 -17.33
N ASN A 58 -8.75 3.04 -17.48
CA ASN A 58 -9.75 2.30 -18.26
C ASN A 58 -9.82 0.80 -17.90
N ALA A 59 -9.69 0.51 -16.60
CA ALA A 59 -9.65 -0.85 -16.07
C ALA A 59 -11.01 -1.25 -15.47
N ASP A 60 -11.45 -2.46 -15.82
CA ASP A 60 -12.67 -3.09 -15.31
C ASP A 60 -12.32 -4.05 -14.16
N ILE A 61 -12.08 -3.49 -12.97
CA ILE A 61 -11.72 -4.25 -11.76
C ILE A 61 -12.76 -3.94 -10.67
N PRO A 62 -13.35 -4.96 -10.03
CA PRO A 62 -14.33 -4.74 -8.98
C PRO A 62 -13.67 -4.12 -7.74
N VAL A 63 -14.28 -3.06 -7.21
CA VAL A 63 -13.84 -2.34 -6.00
C VAL A 63 -14.83 -2.59 -4.86
N TYR A 64 -14.32 -3.01 -3.70
CA TYR A 64 -15.10 -3.33 -2.52
C TYR A 64 -14.76 -2.38 -1.37
N ALA A 65 -15.78 -1.73 -0.79
CA ALA A 65 -15.61 -0.91 0.41
C ALA A 65 -15.49 -1.80 1.66
N GLY A 66 -14.51 -1.51 2.51
CA GLY A 66 -14.19 -2.29 3.70
C GLY A 66 -14.42 -1.56 5.01
N CYS A 67 -13.49 -1.72 5.95
CA CYS A 67 -13.61 -1.19 7.29
C CYS A 67 -13.48 0.35 7.31
N PRO A 68 -14.46 1.09 7.87
CA PRO A 68 -14.44 2.55 7.91
C PRO A 68 -13.62 3.13 9.06
N ARG A 69 -13.07 2.27 9.93
CA ARG A 69 -12.27 2.65 11.10
C ARG A 69 -11.40 1.48 11.58
N PRO A 70 -10.34 1.74 12.36
CA PRO A 70 -9.57 0.73 13.07
C PRO A 70 -10.44 -0.15 13.99
N ILE A 71 -9.97 -1.37 14.30
CA ILE A 71 -10.71 -2.36 15.11
C ILE A 71 -11.09 -1.75 16.48
N LEU A 72 -10.11 -1.19 17.19
CA LEU A 72 -10.26 -0.74 18.58
C LEU A 72 -10.11 0.76 18.80
N ARG A 73 -9.69 1.53 17.78
CA ARG A 73 -9.31 2.93 17.93
C ARG A 73 -10.17 3.84 17.05
N GLU A 74 -10.17 5.13 17.39
CA GLU A 74 -10.69 6.16 16.49
C GLU A 74 -9.79 6.27 15.26
N LEU A 75 -10.40 6.56 14.11
CA LEU A 75 -9.68 6.75 12.86
C LEU A 75 -8.77 7.97 12.96
N SER A 76 -7.50 7.79 12.64
CA SER A 76 -6.57 8.88 12.33
C SER A 76 -6.37 8.93 10.82
N THR A 77 -6.39 10.11 10.23
CA THR A 77 -6.25 10.32 8.78
C THR A 77 -5.02 11.14 8.45
N ALA A 78 -4.50 11.03 7.23
CA ALA A 78 -3.39 11.82 6.69
C ALA A 78 -3.89 12.86 5.66
N ALA A 79 -5.08 13.44 5.88
CA ALA A 79 -5.68 14.43 4.99
C ALA A 79 -4.87 15.74 4.88
N ASP A 80 -3.98 16.02 5.84
CA ASP A 80 -3.01 17.10 5.78
C ASP A 80 -1.88 16.83 4.78
N ILE A 81 -1.59 15.57 4.48
CA ILE A 81 -0.58 15.13 3.52
C ILE A 81 -1.20 14.91 2.13
N HIS A 82 -2.30 14.15 2.05
CA HIS A 82 -2.94 13.77 0.78
C HIS A 82 -4.03 14.75 0.32
N GLY A 83 -4.33 15.76 1.14
CA GLY A 83 -5.42 16.70 0.92
C GLY A 83 -6.78 16.17 1.37
N ALA A 84 -7.77 17.06 1.41
CA ALA A 84 -9.09 16.79 2.01
C ALA A 84 -9.85 15.61 1.38
N THR A 85 -9.54 15.25 0.14
CA THR A 85 -10.17 14.15 -0.61
C THR A 85 -9.20 13.01 -0.91
N GLY A 86 -7.94 13.06 -0.45
CA GLY A 86 -6.91 12.04 -0.70
C GLY A 86 -6.21 12.13 -2.07
N LEU A 87 -6.91 12.62 -3.09
CA LEU A 87 -6.38 12.80 -4.45
C LEU A 87 -6.48 14.25 -4.91
N GLN A 88 -5.89 15.18 -4.15
CA GLN A 88 -5.76 16.57 -4.59
C GLN A 88 -4.63 16.74 -5.61
N GLY A 89 -4.80 17.70 -6.51
CA GLY A 89 -3.80 18.06 -7.53
C GLY A 89 -4.26 17.84 -8.98
N THR A 90 -5.25 16.99 -9.22
CA THR A 90 -5.83 16.82 -10.56
C THR A 90 -7.30 16.40 -10.51
N ALA A 91 -8.07 16.78 -11.53
CA ALA A 91 -9.40 16.21 -11.75
C ALA A 91 -9.25 14.80 -12.36
N LEU A 92 -9.88 13.81 -11.74
CA LEU A 92 -9.93 12.44 -12.24
C LEU A 92 -11.30 12.16 -12.88
N PRO A 93 -11.37 11.25 -13.87
CA PRO A 93 -12.63 10.91 -14.52
C PRO A 93 -13.62 10.34 -13.51
N GLU A 94 -14.91 10.61 -13.73
CA GLU A 94 -15.96 10.00 -12.94
C GLU A 94 -16.09 8.51 -13.31
N PRO A 95 -16.17 7.60 -12.34
CA PRO A 95 -16.22 6.18 -12.60
C PRO A 95 -17.56 5.78 -13.21
N ALA A 96 -17.53 4.92 -14.22
CA ALA A 96 -18.73 4.37 -14.83
C ALA A 96 -19.36 3.25 -13.98
N GLN A 97 -18.56 2.57 -13.16
CA GLN A 97 -19.00 1.46 -12.33
C GLN A 97 -19.20 1.89 -10.87
N PRO A 98 -20.25 1.38 -10.20
CA PRO A 98 -20.42 1.59 -8.77
C PRO A 98 -19.46 0.70 -7.98
N LEU A 99 -19.33 1.00 -6.69
CA LEU A 99 -18.76 0.05 -5.74
C LEU A 99 -19.57 -1.25 -5.74
N MET A 100 -18.88 -2.37 -5.51
CA MET A 100 -19.52 -3.63 -5.27
C MET A 100 -20.34 -3.56 -3.98
N VAL A 101 -21.54 -4.16 -4.00
CA VAL A 101 -22.44 -4.19 -2.84
C VAL A 101 -21.87 -5.03 -1.70
N GLN A 102 -21.06 -6.03 -2.03
CA GLN A 102 -20.40 -6.88 -1.05
C GLN A 102 -19.31 -6.10 -0.28
N HIS A 103 -19.23 -6.31 1.04
CA HIS A 103 -18.19 -5.72 1.86
C HIS A 103 -16.81 -6.37 1.61
N ALA A 104 -15.73 -5.58 1.64
CA ALA A 104 -14.38 -6.06 1.36
C ALA A 104 -13.96 -7.30 2.17
N VAL A 105 -14.23 -7.31 3.48
CA VAL A 105 -13.97 -8.49 4.33
C VAL A 105 -14.72 -9.74 3.87
N ALA A 106 -15.98 -9.60 3.44
CA ALA A 106 -16.74 -10.74 2.94
C ALA A 106 -16.16 -11.23 1.61
N PHE A 107 -15.81 -10.30 0.71
CA PHE A 107 -15.11 -10.62 -0.54
C PHE A 107 -13.78 -11.35 -0.29
N LEU A 108 -12.95 -10.87 0.64
CA LEU A 108 -11.68 -11.51 1.02
C LEU A 108 -11.90 -12.95 1.49
N ILE A 109 -12.84 -13.15 2.43
CA ILE A 109 -13.14 -14.48 2.97
C ILE A 109 -13.65 -15.41 1.88
N ASP A 110 -14.66 -14.99 1.11
CA ASP A 110 -15.27 -15.82 0.07
C ASP A 110 -14.26 -16.20 -1.02
N THR A 111 -13.47 -15.22 -1.48
CA THR A 111 -12.47 -15.41 -2.54
C THR A 111 -11.36 -16.35 -2.09
N LEU A 112 -10.81 -16.15 -0.88
CA LEU A 112 -9.75 -17.01 -0.36
C LEU A 112 -10.24 -18.43 -0.08
N GLN A 113 -11.45 -18.60 0.45
CA GLN A 113 -12.03 -19.93 0.71
C GLN A 113 -12.24 -20.73 -0.59
N GLN A 114 -12.64 -20.05 -1.67
CA GLN A 114 -12.88 -20.65 -2.97
C GLN A 114 -11.60 -20.81 -3.81
N ALA A 115 -10.49 -20.23 -3.38
CA ALA A 115 -9.23 -20.25 -4.11
C ALA A 115 -8.70 -21.68 -4.30
N THR A 116 -8.47 -22.05 -5.56
CA THR A 116 -7.87 -23.33 -5.96
C THR A 116 -6.34 -23.29 -5.92
N GLU A 117 -5.76 -22.10 -5.93
CA GLU A 117 -4.34 -21.82 -5.75
C GLU A 117 -4.16 -20.68 -4.72
N PRO A 118 -3.04 -20.62 -3.98
CA PRO A 118 -2.80 -19.54 -3.03
C PRO A 118 -2.79 -18.15 -3.70
N ILE A 119 -3.37 -17.15 -3.03
CA ILE A 119 -3.52 -15.78 -3.52
C ILE A 119 -2.51 -14.87 -2.82
N THR A 120 -1.86 -13.97 -3.56
CA THR A 120 -1.01 -12.93 -2.98
C THR A 120 -1.86 -11.72 -2.56
N LEU A 121 -1.55 -11.13 -1.41
CA LEU A 121 -2.15 -9.87 -0.97
C LEU A 121 -1.11 -8.75 -1.05
N ALA A 122 -1.43 -7.67 -1.76
CA ALA A 122 -0.70 -6.40 -1.69
C ALA A 122 -1.46 -5.45 -0.76
N THR A 123 -0.85 -5.07 0.36
CA THR A 123 -1.51 -4.18 1.35
C THR A 123 -0.78 -2.85 1.39
N LEU A 124 -1.46 -1.81 0.93
CA LEU A 124 -0.94 -0.44 0.78
C LEU A 124 -1.41 0.47 1.93
N GLY A 125 -2.47 0.06 2.64
CA GLY A 125 -3.05 0.82 3.75
C GLY A 125 -3.05 0.11 5.11
N PRO A 126 -3.80 0.65 6.09
CA PRO A 126 -4.01 0.00 7.38
C PRO A 126 -4.57 -1.43 7.24
N LEU A 127 -4.00 -2.38 7.97
CA LEU A 127 -4.27 -3.82 7.83
C LEU A 127 -5.64 -4.29 8.38
N THR A 128 -6.59 -3.37 8.60
CA THR A 128 -7.86 -3.64 9.28
C THR A 128 -8.71 -4.66 8.53
N ASN A 129 -8.87 -4.53 7.20
CA ASN A 129 -9.63 -5.49 6.41
C ASN A 129 -9.07 -6.91 6.54
N ILE A 130 -7.73 -7.04 6.40
CA ILE A 130 -7.04 -8.33 6.47
C ILE A 130 -7.17 -8.95 7.87
N ALA A 131 -6.95 -8.16 8.92
CA ALA A 131 -7.07 -8.64 10.29
C ALA A 131 -8.48 -9.10 10.63
N VAL A 132 -9.51 -8.33 10.23
CA VAL A 132 -10.91 -8.71 10.48
C VAL A 132 -11.26 -9.99 9.72
N ALA A 133 -10.80 -10.14 8.47
CA ALA A 133 -11.00 -11.37 7.70
C ALA A 133 -10.35 -12.58 8.39
N LEU A 134 -9.11 -12.44 8.86
CA LEU A 134 -8.39 -13.50 9.58
C LEU A 134 -9.04 -13.83 10.94
N ILE A 135 -9.56 -12.85 11.67
CA ILE A 135 -10.29 -13.08 12.92
C ILE A 135 -11.60 -13.84 12.66
N GLN A 136 -12.32 -13.46 11.61
CA GLN A 136 -13.62 -14.06 11.28
C GLN A 136 -13.49 -15.46 10.66
N ALA A 137 -12.44 -15.70 9.86
CA ALA A 137 -12.21 -16.97 9.19
C ALA A 137 -10.71 -17.35 9.19
N PRO A 138 -10.15 -17.78 10.34
CA PRO A 138 -8.71 -18.03 10.48
C PRO A 138 -8.11 -18.99 9.45
N GLN A 139 -8.89 -19.96 8.97
CA GLN A 139 -8.48 -20.94 7.97
C GLN A 139 -8.12 -20.34 6.60
N ILE A 140 -8.49 -19.09 6.31
CA ILE A 140 -8.09 -18.43 5.06
C ILE A 140 -6.59 -18.12 5.01
N ALA A 141 -5.89 -18.16 6.15
CA ALA A 141 -4.44 -17.99 6.19
C ALA A 141 -3.72 -19.00 5.29
N ASP A 142 -4.19 -20.26 5.24
CA ASP A 142 -3.63 -21.33 4.41
C ASP A 142 -3.83 -21.11 2.90
N LYS A 143 -4.66 -20.13 2.53
CA LYS A 143 -5.00 -19.76 1.15
C LYS A 143 -4.24 -18.51 0.68
N ILE A 144 -3.47 -17.89 1.55
CA ILE A 144 -2.65 -16.72 1.23
C ILE A 144 -1.22 -17.18 0.98
N ASP A 145 -0.71 -16.91 -0.23
CA ASP A 145 0.67 -17.24 -0.61
C ASP A 145 1.66 -16.39 0.20
N THR A 146 1.44 -15.09 0.18
CA THR A 146 2.28 -14.10 0.84
C THR A 146 1.51 -12.78 0.96
N ILE A 147 1.84 -12.00 1.99
CA ILE A 147 1.41 -10.61 2.14
C ILE A 147 2.62 -9.73 1.85
N ILE A 148 2.47 -8.82 0.90
CA ILE A 148 3.48 -7.80 0.60
C ILE A 148 2.90 -6.47 1.07
N ALA A 149 3.47 -5.96 2.16
CA ALA A 149 2.93 -4.82 2.88
C ALA A 149 3.85 -3.59 2.77
N MET A 150 3.27 -2.45 2.44
CA MET A 150 3.85 -1.15 2.80
C MET A 150 3.50 -0.90 4.26
N GLY A 151 4.52 -0.67 5.08
CA GLY A 151 4.30 -0.20 6.44
C GLY A 151 5.49 -0.39 7.36
N GLY A 152 5.41 0.26 8.51
CA GLY A 152 6.44 0.15 9.54
C GLY A 152 7.73 0.90 9.24
N ALA A 153 8.59 0.93 10.26
CA ALA A 153 9.91 1.53 10.20
C ALA A 153 10.88 0.73 11.10
N ILE A 154 12.10 0.54 10.63
CA ILE A 154 13.24 0.07 11.41
C ILE A 154 13.70 1.21 12.32
N THR A 155 13.79 2.43 11.78
CA THR A 155 14.27 3.60 12.51
C THR A 155 13.13 4.47 13.06
N HIS A 156 12.80 5.56 12.36
CA HIS A 156 11.85 6.60 12.79
C HIS A 156 10.54 6.48 12.01
N GLY A 157 9.44 6.82 12.68
CA GLY A 157 8.13 6.91 12.05
C GLY A 157 7.89 8.24 11.33
N ASN A 158 6.83 8.30 10.52
CA ASN A 158 6.34 9.51 9.85
C ASN A 158 5.09 10.09 10.55
N MET A 159 4.26 9.25 11.16
CA MET A 159 3.04 9.67 11.90
C MET A 159 3.37 10.10 13.34
N THR A 160 4.20 9.32 14.00
CA THR A 160 4.81 9.67 15.28
C THR A 160 6.31 9.42 15.20
N PRO A 161 7.14 9.91 16.15
CA PRO A 161 8.56 9.59 16.14
C PRO A 161 8.86 8.08 16.10
N ALA A 162 7.94 7.23 16.60
CA ALA A 162 8.13 5.80 16.75
C ALA A 162 7.40 4.93 15.71
N ALA A 163 6.38 5.45 15.03
CA ALA A 163 5.44 4.64 14.23
C ALA A 163 5.16 5.25 12.86
N GLU A 164 5.14 4.36 11.87
CA GLU A 164 4.68 4.62 10.51
C GLU A 164 3.14 4.64 10.47
N PHE A 165 2.56 5.43 9.56
CA PHE A 165 1.12 5.70 9.44
C PHE A 165 0.22 4.45 9.40
N ASN A 166 0.41 3.54 8.43
CA ASN A 166 -0.45 2.37 8.25
C ASN A 166 -0.51 1.49 9.50
N ILE A 167 0.64 1.25 10.12
CA ILE A 167 0.71 0.50 11.37
C ILE A 167 0.15 1.31 12.55
N TYR A 168 0.34 2.63 12.56
CA TYR A 168 -0.19 3.51 13.61
C TYR A 168 -1.71 3.62 13.60
N VAL A 169 -2.35 3.64 12.42
CA VAL A 169 -3.81 3.75 12.29
C VAL A 169 -4.48 2.55 12.96
N ASP A 170 -4.01 1.33 12.68
CA ASP A 170 -4.53 0.13 13.33
C ASP A 170 -3.44 -0.86 13.78
N PRO A 171 -2.76 -0.58 14.91
CA PRO A 171 -1.67 -1.42 15.39
C PRO A 171 -2.18 -2.78 15.89
N HIS A 172 -3.46 -2.89 16.26
CA HIS A 172 -4.07 -4.13 16.68
C HIS A 172 -4.34 -5.05 15.49
N ALA A 173 -4.82 -4.48 14.38
CA ALA A 173 -4.91 -5.21 13.12
C ALA A 173 -3.53 -5.68 12.64
N ALA A 174 -2.53 -4.79 12.67
CA ALA A 174 -1.16 -5.17 12.34
C ALA A 174 -0.63 -6.30 13.25
N GLN A 175 -0.90 -6.25 14.55
CA GLN A 175 -0.52 -7.33 15.47
C GLN A 175 -1.13 -8.68 15.09
N VAL A 176 -2.41 -8.71 14.68
CA VAL A 176 -3.09 -9.92 14.20
C VAL A 176 -2.42 -10.47 12.95
N VAL A 177 -2.16 -9.62 11.95
CA VAL A 177 -1.55 -10.04 10.68
C VAL A 177 -0.13 -10.54 10.89
N PHE A 178 0.71 -9.84 11.65
CA PHE A 178 2.09 -10.24 11.90
C PHE A 178 2.22 -11.51 12.76
N ALA A 179 1.17 -11.87 13.50
CA ALA A 179 1.09 -13.09 14.29
C ALA A 179 0.41 -14.27 13.55
N SER A 180 -0.06 -14.05 12.32
CA SER A 180 -0.87 -15.03 11.57
C SER A 180 -0.10 -16.28 11.11
N GLY A 181 1.24 -16.18 11.01
CA GLY A 181 2.09 -17.23 10.42
C GLY A 181 2.14 -17.21 8.89
N ILE A 182 1.39 -16.31 8.24
CA ILE A 182 1.47 -16.09 6.79
C ILE A 182 2.84 -15.48 6.45
N PRO A 183 3.50 -15.87 5.34
CA PRO A 183 4.72 -15.20 4.88
C PRO A 183 4.47 -13.71 4.62
N ILE A 184 5.31 -12.84 5.19
CA ILE A 184 5.20 -11.38 5.01
C ILE A 184 6.50 -10.83 4.43
N LYS A 185 6.36 -10.04 3.35
CA LYS A 185 7.38 -9.13 2.83
C LYS A 185 7.00 -7.72 3.27
N LEU A 186 7.81 -7.11 4.14
CA LEU A 186 7.55 -5.78 4.67
C LEU A 186 8.48 -4.75 4.02
N ILE A 187 7.88 -3.75 3.36
CA ILE A 187 8.57 -2.61 2.77
C ILE A 187 8.34 -1.40 3.69
N THR A 188 9.38 -1.05 4.43
CA THR A 188 9.35 -0.02 5.48
C THR A 188 9.70 1.37 4.95
N LEU A 189 9.50 2.40 5.79
CA LEU A 189 9.97 3.77 5.53
C LEU A 189 11.47 3.83 5.19
N ASP A 190 12.31 3.01 5.85
CA ASP A 190 13.75 2.95 5.60
C ASP A 190 14.10 2.56 4.15
N THR A 191 13.21 1.82 3.48
CA THR A 191 13.35 1.47 2.07
C THR A 191 12.70 2.52 1.16
N THR A 192 11.45 2.90 1.44
CA THR A 192 10.67 3.80 0.57
C THR A 192 11.23 5.23 0.54
N HIS A 193 11.87 5.69 1.62
CA HIS A 193 12.57 6.99 1.64
C HIS A 193 13.81 7.05 0.72
N GLN A 194 14.24 5.92 0.14
CA GLN A 194 15.27 5.91 -0.91
C GLN A 194 14.68 6.21 -2.30
N VAL A 195 13.35 6.17 -2.45
CA VAL A 195 12.62 6.28 -3.72
C VAL A 195 11.94 7.65 -3.81
N LEU A 196 12.74 8.70 -4.02
CA LEU A 196 12.25 10.08 -4.02
C LEU A 196 11.77 10.55 -5.40
N THR A 197 10.59 11.16 -5.44
CA THR A 197 10.01 11.77 -6.64
C THR A 197 10.58 13.15 -6.84
N THR A 198 11.58 13.24 -7.70
CA THR A 198 12.24 14.51 -8.05
C THR A 198 11.49 15.23 -9.17
N ALA A 199 11.81 16.52 -9.37
CA ALA A 199 11.31 17.29 -10.51
C ALA A 199 11.58 16.62 -11.87
N LYS A 200 12.71 15.90 -12.01
CA LYS A 200 13.03 15.15 -13.21
C LYS A 200 12.04 14.01 -13.46
N HIS A 201 11.64 13.29 -12.42
CA HIS A 201 10.67 12.21 -12.52
C HIS A 201 9.28 12.73 -12.90
N LEU A 202 8.85 13.83 -12.27
CA LEU A 202 7.59 14.49 -12.63
C LEU A 202 7.55 14.91 -14.10
N GLU A 203 8.65 15.47 -14.62
CA GLU A 203 8.72 15.87 -16.02
C GLU A 203 8.75 14.67 -16.98
N ALA A 204 9.40 13.57 -16.59
CA ALA A 204 9.35 12.31 -17.35
C ALA A 204 7.90 11.81 -17.49
N PHE A 205 7.09 11.84 -16.42
CA PHE A 205 5.67 11.48 -16.49
C PHE A 205 4.85 12.42 -17.36
N ARG A 206 5.12 13.74 -17.34
CA ARG A 206 4.47 14.70 -18.26
C ARG A 206 4.83 14.43 -19.72
N HIS A 207 6.08 14.09 -19.99
CA HIS A 207 6.56 13.77 -21.35
C HIS A 207 5.98 12.49 -21.94
N LEU A 208 5.28 11.65 -21.16
CA LEU A 208 4.49 10.55 -21.71
C LEU A 208 3.36 11.05 -22.61
N ASN A 209 2.87 12.29 -22.41
CA ASN A 209 1.76 12.89 -23.14
C ASN A 209 0.46 12.04 -23.10
N THR A 210 0.25 11.30 -22.01
CA THR A 210 -0.99 10.55 -21.74
C THR A 210 -1.79 11.20 -20.61
N PRO A 211 -3.11 10.96 -20.53
CA PRO A 211 -3.92 11.39 -19.38
C PRO A 211 -3.37 10.86 -18.05
N VAL A 212 -2.92 9.60 -18.04
CA VAL A 212 -2.34 8.92 -16.87
C VAL A 212 -1.03 9.58 -16.44
N GLY A 213 -0.09 9.81 -17.37
CA GLY A 213 1.19 10.47 -17.06
C GLY A 213 0.99 11.89 -16.52
N THR A 214 0.03 12.64 -17.09
CA THR A 214 -0.33 13.97 -16.61
C THR A 214 -0.91 13.94 -15.19
N ALA A 215 -1.85 13.01 -14.94
CA ALA A 215 -2.46 12.85 -13.62
C ALA A 215 -1.43 12.45 -12.57
N ALA A 216 -0.57 11.47 -12.87
CA ALA A 216 0.50 11.02 -11.98
C ALA A 216 1.45 12.16 -11.61
N ALA A 217 1.91 12.94 -12.60
CA ALA A 217 2.78 14.09 -12.35
C ALA A 217 2.11 15.16 -11.47
N ASN A 218 0.82 15.43 -11.68
CA ASN A 218 0.11 16.46 -10.94
C ASN A 218 -0.19 16.04 -9.48
N LEU A 219 -0.63 14.80 -9.28
CA LEU A 219 -0.85 14.23 -7.94
C LEU A 219 0.45 14.27 -7.12
N LEU A 220 1.55 13.77 -7.69
CA LEU A 220 2.84 13.72 -7.01
C LEU A 220 3.46 15.10 -6.77
N ALA A 221 3.23 16.06 -7.67
CA ALA A 221 3.67 17.44 -7.47
C ALA A 221 2.97 18.10 -6.27
N HIS A 222 1.66 17.83 -6.08
CA HIS A 222 0.90 18.32 -4.93
C HIS A 222 1.36 17.65 -3.63
N TYR A 223 1.51 16.32 -3.64
CA TYR A 223 1.98 15.53 -2.51
C TYR A 223 3.37 15.94 -2.00
N GLY A 224 4.30 16.26 -2.90
CA GLY A 224 5.67 16.60 -2.53
C GLY A 224 5.94 18.04 -2.09
N ALA A 225 4.96 18.94 -2.21
CA ALA A 225 5.16 20.35 -1.85
C ALA A 225 5.45 20.55 -0.34
N PRO A 226 4.72 19.89 0.59
CA PRO A 226 4.98 20.02 2.03
C PRO A 226 6.33 19.42 2.48
N ASP A 227 6.76 18.30 1.89
CA ASP A 227 7.97 17.58 2.29
C ASP A 227 9.25 18.35 1.95
N LYS A 228 9.26 19.04 0.81
CA LYS A 228 10.37 19.92 0.43
C LYS A 228 10.55 21.05 1.45
N GLU A 229 9.45 21.60 1.96
CA GLU A 229 9.46 22.66 2.97
C GLU A 229 9.82 22.14 4.37
N ARG A 230 9.35 20.94 4.73
CA ARG A 230 9.52 20.36 6.08
C ARG A 230 10.85 19.64 6.29
N TYR A 231 11.32 18.90 5.29
CA TYR A 231 12.47 17.99 5.42
C TYR A 231 13.66 18.38 4.54
N GLY A 232 13.51 19.36 3.64
CA GLY A 232 14.58 19.77 2.73
C GLY A 232 15.00 18.66 1.76
N MET A 233 14.10 17.71 1.49
CA MET A 233 14.35 16.59 0.58
C MET A 233 14.18 17.02 -0.88
N ASP A 234 14.95 16.40 -1.78
CA ASP A 234 14.92 16.68 -3.23
C ASP A 234 13.64 16.16 -3.92
N GLY A 235 12.75 15.49 -3.18
CA GLY A 235 11.50 14.91 -3.65
C GLY A 235 10.71 14.20 -2.56
N ALA A 236 9.46 13.88 -2.84
CA ALA A 236 8.58 13.13 -1.93
C ALA A 236 8.82 11.62 -2.07
N PRO A 237 8.87 10.85 -0.98
CA PRO A 237 9.01 9.40 -1.05
C PRO A 237 7.79 8.75 -1.73
N LEU A 238 8.03 7.78 -2.62
CA LEU A 238 7.00 6.86 -3.10
C LEU A 238 7.00 5.61 -2.23
N HIS A 239 5.91 5.40 -1.50
CA HIS A 239 5.81 4.26 -0.61
C HIS A 239 5.14 3.05 -1.27
N ASP A 240 3.86 3.18 -1.59
CA ASP A 240 3.03 2.08 -2.08
C ASP A 240 3.47 1.49 -3.43
N PRO A 241 3.98 2.28 -4.39
CA PRO A 241 4.47 1.71 -5.65
C PRO A 241 5.61 0.71 -5.45
N CYS A 242 6.34 0.75 -4.32
CA CYS A 242 7.37 -0.24 -4.03
C CYS A 242 6.79 -1.66 -3.85
N VAL A 243 5.57 -1.80 -3.34
CA VAL A 243 4.89 -3.10 -3.18
C VAL A 243 4.64 -3.74 -4.55
N ILE A 244 4.07 -2.96 -5.48
CA ILE A 244 3.77 -3.44 -6.83
C ILE A 244 5.06 -3.61 -7.65
N ALA A 245 6.04 -2.74 -7.48
CA ALA A 245 7.33 -2.90 -8.13
C ALA A 245 8.05 -4.18 -7.68
N TYR A 246 7.96 -4.55 -6.41
CA TYR A 246 8.51 -5.82 -5.93
C TYR A 246 7.77 -7.05 -6.53
N LEU A 247 6.44 -6.97 -6.69
CA LEU A 247 5.65 -8.01 -7.35
C LEU A 247 6.09 -8.25 -8.80
N LEU A 248 6.44 -7.18 -9.52
CA LEU A 248 6.81 -7.23 -10.95
C LEU A 248 8.30 -7.51 -11.17
N LYS A 249 9.16 -6.95 -10.31
CA LYS A 249 10.63 -6.94 -10.43
C LYS A 249 11.29 -7.18 -9.06
N PRO A 250 11.19 -8.40 -8.50
CA PRO A 250 11.68 -8.69 -7.16
C PRO A 250 13.18 -8.47 -6.99
N GLU A 251 13.96 -8.54 -8.08
CA GLU A 251 15.40 -8.29 -8.12
C GLU A 251 15.78 -6.84 -7.79
N LEU A 252 14.84 -5.89 -7.84
CA LEU A 252 15.08 -4.50 -7.43
C LEU A 252 15.22 -4.35 -5.91
N PHE A 253 14.90 -5.38 -5.14
CA PHE A 253 14.88 -5.34 -3.68
C PHE A 253 15.78 -6.42 -3.08
N THR A 254 16.35 -6.12 -1.92
CA THR A 254 16.93 -7.14 -1.05
C THR A 254 16.14 -7.23 0.24
N PHE A 255 16.03 -8.42 0.81
CA PHE A 255 15.26 -8.67 2.04
C PHE A 255 16.11 -9.37 3.09
N LYS A 256 15.77 -9.11 4.35
CA LYS A 256 16.36 -9.75 5.52
C LYS A 256 15.28 -10.42 6.36
N PRO A 257 15.42 -11.73 6.67
CA PRO A 257 14.54 -12.39 7.63
C PRO A 257 14.74 -11.79 9.03
N THR A 258 13.66 -11.36 9.66
CA THR A 258 13.67 -10.77 11.00
C THR A 258 12.49 -11.27 11.83
N TYR A 259 12.68 -11.30 13.15
CA TYR A 259 11.54 -11.33 14.05
C TYR A 259 10.99 -9.91 14.20
N THR A 260 9.71 -9.72 13.93
CA THR A 260 9.02 -8.43 14.03
C THR A 260 7.72 -8.58 14.83
N THR A 261 7.50 -7.65 15.75
CA THR A 261 6.23 -7.54 16.53
C THR A 261 5.75 -6.10 16.56
N ILE A 262 4.46 -5.90 16.84
CA ILE A 262 3.85 -4.57 16.91
C ILE A 262 3.64 -4.16 18.37
N GLU A 263 3.97 -2.92 18.72
CA GLU A 263 3.64 -2.33 20.02
C GLU A 263 2.20 -1.79 20.00
N THR A 264 1.35 -2.33 20.88
CA THR A 264 -0.08 -2.01 20.95
C THR A 264 -0.52 -1.37 22.27
N THR A 265 0.39 -1.21 23.23
CA THR A 265 0.05 -0.84 24.62
C THR A 265 0.70 0.46 25.07
N SER A 266 1.96 0.69 24.73
CA SER A 266 2.72 1.87 25.16
C SER A 266 2.24 3.11 24.42
N PRO A 267 1.64 4.12 25.08
CA PRO A 267 1.14 5.30 24.39
C PRO A 267 2.23 6.06 23.61
N ALA A 268 3.47 6.03 24.09
CA ALA A 268 4.61 6.70 23.47
C ALA A 268 5.18 5.94 22.24
N ASN A 269 4.87 4.65 22.10
CA ASN A 269 5.41 3.79 21.05
C ASN A 269 4.31 3.04 20.27
N LEU A 270 3.06 3.46 20.43
CA LEU A 270 1.91 2.80 19.84
C LEU A 270 2.07 2.72 18.31
N GLY A 271 1.95 1.53 17.74
CA GLY A 271 2.17 1.26 16.32
C GLY A 271 3.63 1.13 15.91
N ARG A 272 4.58 1.09 16.84
CA ARG A 272 5.98 0.78 16.50
C ARG A 272 6.09 -0.66 16.00
N THR A 273 6.67 -0.84 14.82
CA THR A 273 7.22 -2.12 14.37
C THR A 273 8.54 -2.38 15.06
N ILE A 274 8.55 -3.28 16.04
CA ILE A 274 9.75 -3.71 16.75
C ILE A 274 10.43 -4.80 15.90
N ILE A 275 11.34 -4.37 15.03
CA ILE A 275 12.09 -5.22 14.11
C ILE A 275 13.42 -5.60 14.76
N ASP A 276 13.62 -6.89 15.03
CA ASP A 276 14.87 -7.42 15.59
C ASP A 276 15.96 -7.55 14.53
N TRP A 277 16.37 -6.41 13.98
CA TRP A 277 17.30 -6.33 12.86
C TRP A 277 18.65 -7.02 13.15
N TRP A 278 19.10 -7.00 14.39
CA TRP A 278 20.41 -7.55 14.79
C TRP A 278 20.30 -8.90 15.50
N ASN A 279 19.14 -9.57 15.42
CA ASN A 279 18.87 -10.87 16.06
C ASN A 279 19.27 -10.91 17.54
N ARG A 280 18.86 -9.89 18.29
CA ARG A 280 19.15 -9.73 19.72
C ARG A 280 18.23 -10.54 20.61
N THR A 281 17.04 -10.90 20.13
CA THR A 281 16.04 -11.65 20.89
C THR A 281 16.17 -13.17 20.73
N GLY A 282 16.84 -13.63 19.67
CA GLY A 282 16.96 -15.05 19.33
C GLY A 282 15.64 -15.70 18.90
N LYS A 283 14.59 -14.92 18.64
CA LYS A 283 13.30 -15.42 18.17
C LYS A 283 13.35 -15.77 16.68
N THR A 284 12.57 -16.76 16.30
CA THR A 284 12.44 -17.18 14.89
C THR A 284 11.86 -16.03 14.05
N PRO A 285 12.47 -15.70 12.89
CA PRO A 285 11.91 -14.74 11.96
C PRO A 285 10.48 -15.07 11.53
N ASN A 286 9.63 -14.04 11.47
CA ASN A 286 8.26 -14.11 10.95
C ASN A 286 8.01 -13.15 9.79
N VAL A 287 8.95 -12.23 9.52
CA VAL A 287 8.83 -11.22 8.47
C VAL A 287 10.16 -11.06 7.74
N ASP A 288 10.11 -11.04 6.42
CA ASP A 288 11.21 -10.59 5.58
C ASP A 288 11.08 -9.08 5.36
N VAL A 289 12.01 -8.30 5.93
CA VAL A 289 12.00 -6.84 5.85
C VAL A 289 12.93 -6.38 4.74
N ALA A 290 12.46 -5.47 3.88
CA ALA A 290 13.27 -4.90 2.81
C ALA A 290 14.48 -4.15 3.40
N ALA A 291 15.66 -4.44 2.87
CA ALA A 291 16.94 -3.90 3.32
C ALA A 291 17.49 -2.83 2.36
N SER A 292 17.20 -2.96 1.07
CA SER A 292 17.59 -1.97 0.05
C SER A 292 16.66 -2.05 -1.16
N VAL A 293 16.64 -0.96 -1.93
CA VAL A 293 15.92 -0.87 -3.21
C VAL A 293 16.79 -0.23 -4.29
N HIS A 294 16.67 -0.70 -5.53
CA HIS A 294 17.31 -0.09 -6.69
C HIS A 294 16.41 0.99 -7.29
N THR A 295 16.49 2.20 -6.72
CA THR A 295 15.62 3.34 -7.08
C THR A 295 15.53 3.66 -8.57
N PRO A 296 16.64 3.70 -9.36
CA PRO A 296 16.53 3.98 -10.80
C PRO A 296 15.62 2.99 -11.52
N GLY A 297 15.73 1.70 -11.19
CA GLY A 297 14.88 0.66 -11.79
C GLY A 297 13.40 0.77 -11.42
N ILE A 298 13.07 1.36 -10.26
CA ILE A 298 11.68 1.65 -9.90
C ILE A 298 11.09 2.74 -10.82
N TYR A 299 11.85 3.81 -11.08
CA TYR A 299 11.38 4.89 -11.95
C TYR A 299 11.37 4.50 -13.43
N ASP A 300 12.31 3.67 -13.87
CA ASP A 300 12.28 3.08 -15.23
C ASP A 300 11.00 2.24 -15.39
N LEU A 301 10.72 1.33 -14.44
CA LEU A 301 9.50 0.53 -14.43
C LEU A 301 8.25 1.41 -14.43
N LEU A 302 8.15 2.41 -13.54
CA LEU A 302 7.00 3.32 -13.48
C LEU A 302 6.80 4.06 -14.81
N THR A 303 7.85 4.63 -15.37
CA THR A 303 7.76 5.43 -16.59
C THR A 303 7.33 4.57 -17.78
N GLU A 304 7.91 3.37 -17.92
CA GLU A 304 7.54 2.41 -18.96
C GLU A 304 6.09 1.93 -18.81
N SER A 305 5.66 1.65 -17.57
CA SER A 305 4.32 1.12 -17.28
C SER A 305 3.22 2.15 -17.48
N LEU A 306 3.42 3.38 -16.98
CA LEU A 306 2.42 4.44 -17.14
C LEU A 306 2.27 4.89 -18.60
N ALA A 307 3.25 4.61 -19.46
CA ALA A 307 3.17 4.87 -20.89
C ALA A 307 2.26 3.90 -21.65
N THR A 308 1.91 2.74 -21.06
CA THR A 308 1.03 1.75 -21.69
C THR A 308 -0.46 1.98 -21.40
N LEU A 309 -0.77 2.91 -20.49
CA LEU A 309 -2.12 3.30 -20.09
C LEU A 309 -2.62 4.57 -20.80
#